data_AF-C9KLN3-F1
#
_entry.id   AF-C9KLN3-F1
#
_cell.length_a   1.000
_cell.length_b   1.000
_cell.length_c   1.000
_cell.angle_alpha   90.00
_cell.angle_beta   90.00
_cell.angle_gamma   90.00
#
_symmetry.space_group_name_H-M   'P 1'
#
loop_
_entity.id
_entity.type
_entity.pdbx_description
1 polymer ?
#
loop_
_entity_poly.entity_id
_entity_poly.type
_entity_poly.pdbx_seq_one_letter_code
_entity_poly.pdbx_strand_id
1 'polypeptide(L)' 'MRKIERKIEQYSDIINLPRPETRCHPRMPIEKRAVQFAPFAALTGYEEVVKETIQRHEDEITRKI' A
#
# COMPACT_ATOMS: atom_id res chain seq x y z
N MET A 1 -16.44 -16.37 17.10
CA MET A 1 -15.28 -15.45 17.22
C MET A 1 -15.66 -14.30 18.15
N ARG A 2 -14.85 -13.98 19.15
CA ARG A 2 -15.08 -12.79 20.00
C ARG A 2 -14.81 -11.54 19.15
N LYS A 3 -15.76 -10.61 19.08
CA LYS A 3 -15.52 -9.30 18.49
C LYS A 3 -14.61 -8.52 19.43
N ILE A 4 -13.44 -8.12 18.94
CA ILE A 4 -12.54 -7.22 19.66
C ILE A 4 -12.87 -5.82 19.19
N GLU A 5 -13.53 -5.03 20.03
CA GLU A 5 -13.73 -3.61 19.79
C GLU A 5 -12.59 -2.83 20.46
N ARG A 6 -11.83 -2.09 19.65
CA ARG A 6 -10.76 -1.21 20.14
C ARG A 6 -11.19 0.24 19.90
N LYS A 7 -11.08 1.07 20.93
CA LYS A 7 -11.38 2.51 20.84
C LYS A 7 -10.09 3.33 20.75
N ILE A 8 -10.16 4.51 20.15
CA ILE A 8 -8.97 5.36 19.91
C ILE A 8 -8.34 5.82 21.23
N GLU A 9 -9.14 6.04 22.28
CA GLU A 9 -8.65 6.51 23.58
C GLU A 9 -7.68 5.51 24.22
N GLN A 10 -7.78 4.22 23.87
CA GLN A 10 -6.89 3.16 24.33
C GLN A 10 -5.46 3.27 23.79
N TYR A 11 -5.20 4.13 22.79
CA TYR A 11 -3.87 4.39 22.21
C TYR A 11 -3.42 5.85 22.39
N SER A 12 -4.13 6.63 23.21
CA SER A 12 -3.87 8.06 23.39
C SER A 12 -2.42 8.36 23.83
N ASP A 13 -1.78 7.42 24.50
CA ASP A 13 -0.39 7.44 24.96
C ASP A 13 0.65 7.29 23.83
N ILE A 14 0.29 6.61 22.73
CA ILE A 14 1.20 6.31 21.62
C ILE A 14 0.83 6.95 20.28
N ILE A 15 -0.41 7.41 20.11
CA ILE A 15 -0.96 7.84 18.82
C ILE A 15 -0.23 9.05 18.21
N ASN A 16 0.32 9.92 19.06
CA ASN A 16 1.04 11.12 18.65
C ASN A 16 2.57 10.94 18.70
N LEU A 17 3.07 9.75 19.01
CA LEU A 17 4.51 9.51 19.07
C LEU A 17 5.10 9.44 17.65
N PRO A 18 6.33 9.93 17.46
CA PRO A 18 7.03 9.75 16.20
C PRO A 18 7.18 8.26 15.90
N ARG A 19 7.15 7.90 14.62
CA ARG A 19 7.35 6.52 14.18
C ARG A 19 8.72 6.02 14.68
N PRO A 20 8.80 4.90 15.40
CA PRO A 20 10.05 4.41 15.95
C PRO A 20 11.07 4.11 14.85
N GLU A 21 12.32 4.47 15.12
CA GLU A 21 13.46 4.15 14.27
C GLU A 21 14.26 3.00 14.89
N THR A 22 14.54 2.00 14.05
CA THR A 22 15.28 0.81 14.43
C THR A 22 16.77 1.11 14.50
N ARG A 23 17.38 0.95 15.68
CA ARG A 23 18.81 1.24 15.91
C ARG A 23 19.75 0.31 15.14
N CYS A 24 19.39 -0.97 15.03
CA CYS A 24 20.26 -2.01 14.45
C CYS A 24 19.86 -2.42 13.02
N HIS A 25 18.71 -1.95 12.54
CA HIS A 25 18.18 -2.32 11.24
C HIS A 25 17.88 -1.04 10.47
N PRO A 26 18.86 -0.44 9.79
CA PRO A 26 18.62 0.76 9.00
C PRO A 26 17.55 0.48 7.95
N ARG A 27 16.69 1.47 7.70
CA ARG A 27 15.66 1.35 6.67
C ARG A 27 16.32 1.22 5.31
N MET A 28 15.73 0.39 4.44
CA MET A 28 16.20 0.25 3.07
C MET A 28 16.11 1.61 2.34
N PRO A 29 17.19 2.06 1.67
CA PRO A 29 17.19 3.25 0.82
C PRO A 29 16.11 3.18 -0.27
N ILE A 30 15.63 4.34 -0.71
CA ILE A 30 14.50 4.41 -1.65
C ILE A 30 14.83 3.78 -3.01
N GLU A 31 16.07 3.89 -3.46
CA GLU A 31 16.55 3.33 -4.73
C GLU A 31 16.52 1.81 -4.68
N LYS A 32 16.97 1.22 -3.55
CA LYS A 32 16.89 -0.24 -3.34
C LYS A 32 15.46 -0.74 -3.25
N ARG A 33 14.53 0.08 -2.75
CA ARG A 33 13.09 -0.23 -2.81
C ARG A 33 12.57 -0.22 -4.25
N ALA A 34 12.97 0.76 -5.06
CA ALA A 34 12.56 0.85 -6.47
C ALA A 34 13.01 -0.36 -7.29
N VAL A 35 14.20 -0.90 -7.04
CA VAL A 35 14.72 -2.11 -7.72
C VAL A 35 13.80 -3.33 -7.55
N GLN A 36 13.03 -3.44 -6.47
CA GLN A 36 12.06 -4.53 -6.31
C GLN A 36 11.00 -4.55 -7.43
N PHE A 37 10.73 -3.39 -8.02
CA PHE A 37 9.79 -3.21 -9.13
C PHE A 37 10.48 -3.22 -10.51
N ALA A 38 11.81 -3.40 -10.57
CA ALA A 38 12.55 -3.49 -11.83
C ALA A 38 12.02 -4.56 -12.80
N PRO A 39 11.53 -5.74 -12.36
CA PRO A 39 10.93 -6.72 -13.27
C PRO A 39 9.74 -6.20 -14.06
N PHE A 40 9.06 -5.16 -13.56
CA PHE A 40 7.90 -4.53 -14.22
C PHE A 40 8.27 -3.33 -15.07
N ALA A 41 9.56 -3.03 -15.25
CA ALA A 41 10.00 -1.92 -16.10
C ALA A 41 9.48 -2.05 -17.55
N ALA A 42 9.26 -3.26 -18.05
CA ALA A 42 8.69 -3.47 -19.39
C ALA A 42 7.25 -2.95 -19.55
N LEU A 43 6.53 -2.68 -18.44
CA LEU A 43 5.18 -2.11 -18.49
C LEU A 43 5.17 -0.60 -18.77
N THR A 44 6.33 0.07 -18.72
CA THR A 44 6.42 1.47 -19.16
C THR A 44 6.13 1.55 -20.66
N GLY A 45 5.20 2.40 -21.07
CA GLY A 45 4.71 2.50 -22.45
C GLY A 45 3.39 1.76 -22.72
N TYR A 46 2.87 0.99 -21.76
CA TYR A 46 1.57 0.31 -21.85
C TYR A 46 0.47 1.03 -21.04
N GLU A 47 0.63 2.32 -20.74
CA GLU A 47 -0.26 3.07 -19.85
C GLU A 47 -1.72 3.03 -20.30
N GLU A 48 -1.97 3.08 -21.61
CA GLU A 48 -3.34 3.05 -22.16
C GLU A 48 -4.01 1.68 -21.98
N VAL A 49 -3.27 0.59 -22.17
CA VAL A 49 -3.79 -0.77 -21.96
C VAL A 49 -4.09 -1.02 -20.48
N VAL A 50 -3.23 -0.51 -19.59
CA VAL A 50 -3.46 -0.57 -18.14
C VAL A 50 -4.71 0.21 -17.75
N LYS A 51 -4.89 1.44 -18.27
CA LYS A 51 -6.09 2.26 -18.02
C LYS A 51 -7.37 1.58 -18.48
N GLU A 52 -7.39 1.02 -19.70
CA GLU A 52 -8.55 0.30 -20.23
C GLU A 52 -8.90 -0.91 -19.34
N THR A 53 -7.89 -1.64 -18.90
CA THR A 53 -8.08 -2.80 -18.00
C THR A 53 -8.68 -2.39 -16.65
N ILE A 54 -8.24 -1.24 -16.10
CA ILE A 54 -8.80 -0.68 -14.86
C ILE A 54 -10.28 -0.34 -15.05
N GLN A 55 -10.62 0.41 -16.11
CA GLN A 55 -12.01 0.80 -16.38
C GLN A 55 -12.93 -0.41 -16.49
N ARG A 56 -12.53 -1.44 -17.26
CA ARG A 56 -13.30 -2.68 -17.38
C ARG A 56 -13.52 -3.37 -16.03
N HIS A 57 -12.50 -3.36 -15.17
CA HIS A 57 -12.60 -3.95 -13.84
C HIS A 57 -13.57 -3.18 -12.93
N GLU A 58 -13.50 -1.84 -12.96
CA GLU A 58 -14.41 -0.98 -12.21
C GLU A 58 -15.88 -1.14 -12.67
N ASP A 59 -16.10 -1.23 -13.99
CA ASP A 59 -17.42 -1.52 -14.56
C ASP A 59 -17.96 -2.89 -14.10
N GLU A 60 -17.11 -3.92 -14.08
CA GLU A 60 -17.47 -5.25 -13.59
C GLU A 60 -17.82 -5.26 -12.11
N ILE A 61 -17.07 -4.53 -11.27
CA ILE A 61 -17.38 -4.37 -9.85
C ILE A 61 -18.73 -3.68 -9.69
N THR A 62 -18.91 -2.55 -10.39
CA THR A 62 -20.12 -1.72 -10.28
C THR A 62 -21.36 -2.49 -10.72
N ARG A 63 -21.26 -3.31 -11.77
CA ARG A 63 -22.36 -4.14 -12.27
C ARG A 63 -22.76 -5.29 -11.34
N LYS A 64 -21.85 -5.73 -10.46
CA LYS A 64 -22.09 -6.81 -9.48
C LYS A 64 -22.71 -6.31 -8.16
N ILE A 65 -22.80 -4.99 -7.97
CA ILE A 65 -23.49 -4.33 -6.86
C ILE A 65 -24.94 -4.06 -7.28
#